data_AF-A0A7W7G910-F1
#
_entry.id   AF-A0A7W7G910-F1
#
_cell.length_a   1.000
_cell.length_b   1.000
_cell.length_c   1.000
_cell.angle_alpha   90.00
_cell.angle_beta   90.00
_cell.angle_gamma   90.00
#
_symmetry.space_group_name_H-M   'P 1'
#
loop_
_entity.id
_entity.type
_entity.pdbx_description
1 polymer ?
#
loop_
_entity_poly.entity_id
_entity_poly.type
_entity_poly.pdbx_seq_one_letter_code
_entity_poly.pdbx_strand_id
1 'polypeptide(L)'
;MPADVRDVSVAISDGPGTIARPGGAQVGDVLLLFASTWVDPITAFGPPSGNWGAPIAERTGVDNGGVKVWRRTMTSSEPNTYSIPVPESFADCTFAILAVKNADASAIQVAAIAQPGVTPTSAPSTPGITPAVASSLEIRFVSGVPHGPNPAASIGVPAGYTPRAVQAASFFVRSTLATRGLVSSAPVGAIAFPTTDGELRNYVSFTLIVGSKVTSGGPPPTPPTFPAFTPTAGDAEVRYTVHDYLTGSYVGDLPTVRQVRYGRRIGQESPWEGFIPLPSRTEGDQLAEIIPRDRTDLTTGVGRLVVHSWRGGVLWGMHWLTDALPARSARGGVGMQLRGTTLDGHWQRLFPTDPPDFDGDLLEVFRAVIADMQATGSNLGLSCSAGTAGVSRPLTADDTGTSYGQLLQTYARAGGGLEHVLNPTVIGGSIQRLVKLGAPKISNTDTEHVFSEGADGGDITAWRIETSALRGGTRVGVTGGTPPADDATSSSQPVRSTLITTEHVAAGWPIYDMRINHPGASIDPQVVQDYAAYAAARAGGAPSTFAFDILLGKESTFGPNSCGDWARFILDNPWFPPTDDGGASFNLRQRIIGWELTPAERGSGGKDRLTLITDQEVEL
;
A
#
# COMPACT_ATOMS: atom_id res chain seq x y z
N MET A 1 -15.42 18.58 -3.10
CA MET A 1 -15.57 17.16 -2.72
C MET A 1 -15.40 16.31 -3.98
N PRO A 2 -14.71 15.15 -3.90
CA PRO A 2 -14.48 14.31 -5.06
C PRO A 2 -15.80 13.73 -5.62
N ALA A 3 -15.87 13.57 -6.94
CA ALA A 3 -16.90 12.80 -7.62
C ALA A 3 -16.76 11.34 -7.18
N ASP A 4 -17.86 10.73 -6.76
CA ASP A 4 -17.86 9.37 -6.20
C ASP A 4 -19.20 8.69 -6.47
N VAL A 5 -19.20 7.35 -6.51
CA VAL A 5 -20.42 6.58 -6.73
C VAL A 5 -21.28 6.67 -5.49
N ARG A 6 -22.52 7.10 -5.67
CA ARG A 6 -23.54 7.04 -4.63
C ARG A 6 -24.22 5.69 -4.61
N ASP A 7 -24.70 5.25 -5.77
CA ASP A 7 -25.47 4.02 -5.88
C ASP A 7 -25.53 3.54 -7.34
N VAL A 8 -25.97 2.29 -7.55
CA VAL A 8 -26.12 1.66 -8.86
C VAL A 8 -27.42 0.89 -8.95
N SER A 9 -28.04 0.90 -10.13
CA SER A 9 -29.16 0.02 -10.48
C SER A 9 -28.84 -0.75 -11.75
N VAL A 10 -29.34 -1.98 -11.82
CA VAL A 10 -29.07 -2.92 -12.91
C VAL A 10 -30.37 -3.55 -13.38
N ALA A 11 -30.49 -3.82 -14.67
CA ALA A 11 -31.62 -4.54 -15.25
C ALA A 11 -31.17 -5.32 -16.50
N ILE A 12 -31.84 -6.43 -16.77
CA ILE A 12 -31.68 -7.25 -17.96
C ILE A 12 -33.06 -7.36 -18.62
N SER A 13 -33.13 -7.36 -19.95
CA SER A 13 -34.40 -7.44 -20.68
C SER A 13 -34.24 -8.14 -22.02
N ASP A 14 -35.30 -8.83 -22.44
CA ASP A 14 -35.48 -9.34 -23.80
C ASP A 14 -36.44 -8.40 -24.56
N GLY A 15 -35.91 -7.26 -25.01
CA GLY A 15 -36.67 -6.19 -25.68
C GLY A 15 -36.77 -4.92 -24.84
N PRO A 16 -37.86 -4.11 -25.00
CA PRO A 16 -38.06 -2.87 -24.25
C PRO A 16 -37.83 -3.06 -22.75
N GLY A 17 -36.85 -2.34 -22.20
CA GLY A 17 -36.42 -2.51 -20.82
C GLY A 17 -37.06 -1.50 -19.88
N THR A 18 -37.16 -1.86 -18.60
CA THR A 18 -37.33 -0.88 -17.53
C THR A 18 -36.19 -1.04 -16.53
N ILE A 19 -35.69 0.07 -16.01
CA ILE A 19 -34.64 0.09 -14.99
C ILE A 19 -35.05 1.03 -13.86
N ALA A 20 -34.84 0.60 -12.61
CA ALA A 20 -35.06 1.45 -11.46
C ALA A 20 -34.02 2.57 -11.41
N ARG A 21 -34.43 3.73 -10.89
CA ARG A 21 -33.49 4.73 -10.41
C ARG A 21 -32.69 4.13 -9.24
N PRO A 22 -31.37 4.37 -9.14
CA PRO A 22 -30.60 3.98 -7.96
C PRO A 22 -31.27 4.49 -6.67
N GLY A 23 -31.52 3.58 -5.72
CA GLY A 23 -32.31 3.84 -4.52
C GLY A 23 -31.70 4.92 -3.62
N GLY A 24 -30.37 5.02 -3.63
CA GLY A 24 -29.62 6.04 -2.90
C GLY A 24 -29.50 7.38 -3.62
N ALA A 25 -29.91 7.51 -4.89
CA ALA A 25 -29.70 8.73 -5.69
C ALA A 25 -30.40 9.96 -5.08
N GLN A 26 -29.73 11.11 -5.12
CA GLN A 26 -30.22 12.39 -4.59
C GLN A 26 -30.29 13.48 -5.67
N VAL A 27 -31.13 14.49 -5.43
CA VAL A 27 -31.22 15.68 -6.29
C VAL A 27 -29.82 16.30 -6.45
N GLY A 28 -29.44 16.56 -7.71
CA GLY A 28 -28.13 17.12 -8.07
C GLY A 28 -27.04 16.09 -8.36
N ASP A 29 -27.25 14.80 -8.09
CA ASP A 29 -26.34 13.75 -8.56
C ASP A 29 -26.37 13.63 -10.09
N VAL A 30 -25.27 13.19 -10.69
CA VAL A 30 -25.21 12.85 -12.11
C VAL A 30 -25.52 11.38 -12.29
N LEU A 31 -26.55 11.08 -13.08
CA LEU A 31 -26.93 9.73 -13.48
C LEU A 31 -26.27 9.40 -14.83
N LEU A 32 -25.61 8.25 -14.90
CA LEU A 32 -25.04 7.69 -16.12
C LEU A 32 -25.71 6.36 -16.44
N LEU A 33 -26.43 6.29 -17.56
CA LEU A 33 -27.03 5.05 -18.05
C LEU A 33 -26.12 4.43 -19.09
N PHE A 34 -25.76 3.17 -18.89
CA PHE A 34 -25.13 2.29 -19.86
C PHE A 34 -26.18 1.30 -20.35
N ALA A 35 -26.47 1.29 -21.64
CA ALA A 35 -27.36 0.30 -22.24
C ALA A 35 -26.62 -0.45 -23.34
N SER A 36 -26.67 -1.77 -23.27
CA SER A 36 -26.08 -2.63 -24.29
C SER A 36 -27.04 -3.68 -24.82
N THR A 37 -26.77 -4.15 -26.03
CA THR A 37 -27.54 -5.16 -26.75
C THR A 37 -26.62 -6.05 -27.56
N TRP A 38 -27.14 -7.21 -27.98
CA TRP A 38 -26.51 -8.11 -28.94
C TRP A 38 -26.82 -7.75 -30.40
N VAL A 39 -27.94 -7.10 -30.68
CA VAL A 39 -28.40 -6.89 -32.07
C VAL A 39 -28.02 -5.51 -32.57
N ASP A 40 -27.53 -5.44 -33.81
CA ASP A 40 -27.26 -4.18 -34.51
C ASP A 40 -28.48 -3.67 -35.28
N PRO A 41 -28.62 -2.33 -35.45
CA PRO A 41 -27.73 -1.28 -34.96
C PRO A 41 -28.17 -0.68 -33.61
N ILE A 42 -27.21 -0.30 -32.76
CA ILE A 42 -27.47 0.46 -31.52
C ILE A 42 -28.20 1.80 -31.76
N THR A 43 -28.20 2.31 -33.00
CA THR A 43 -28.91 3.54 -33.39
C THR A 43 -30.41 3.45 -33.10
N ALA A 44 -31.00 2.25 -33.05
CA ALA A 44 -32.40 2.04 -32.76
C ALA A 44 -32.79 2.28 -31.28
N PHE A 45 -31.82 2.36 -30.37
CA PHE A 45 -32.07 2.73 -28.97
C PHE A 45 -32.43 4.21 -28.86
N GLY A 46 -33.67 4.50 -28.50
CA GLY A 46 -34.11 5.86 -28.20
C GLY A 46 -33.62 6.33 -26.82
N PRO A 47 -33.74 7.63 -26.51
CA PRO A 47 -33.43 8.13 -25.18
C PRO A 47 -34.39 7.49 -24.15
N PRO A 48 -33.90 7.17 -22.94
CA PRO A 48 -34.77 6.69 -21.88
C PRO A 48 -35.86 7.70 -21.53
N SER A 49 -37.00 7.20 -21.03
CA SER A 49 -38.08 8.05 -20.51
C SER A 49 -37.59 9.02 -19.45
N GLY A 50 -38.28 10.13 -19.23
CA GLY A 50 -37.91 11.11 -18.21
C GLY A 50 -36.93 12.17 -18.71
N ASN A 51 -36.88 12.47 -20.01
CA ASN A 51 -36.09 13.57 -20.61
C ASN A 51 -34.57 13.41 -20.47
N TRP A 52 -34.04 12.23 -20.74
CA TRP A 52 -32.61 12.08 -20.96
C TRP A 52 -32.22 12.81 -22.26
N GLY A 53 -31.06 13.49 -22.25
CA GLY A 53 -30.57 14.19 -23.44
C GLY A 53 -30.05 13.23 -24.52
N ALA A 54 -29.34 13.76 -25.52
CA ALA A 54 -28.58 12.93 -26.46
C ALA A 54 -27.53 12.05 -25.71
N PRO A 55 -27.18 10.87 -26.24
CA PRO A 55 -26.11 10.06 -25.66
C PRO A 55 -24.80 10.85 -25.65
N ILE A 56 -24.03 10.69 -24.57
CA ILE A 56 -22.68 11.29 -24.47
C ILE A 56 -21.62 10.43 -25.17
N ALA A 57 -21.93 9.16 -25.41
CA ALA A 57 -21.12 8.28 -26.21
C ALA A 57 -21.97 7.12 -26.75
N GLU A 58 -21.61 6.63 -27.93
CA GLU A 58 -22.17 5.43 -28.51
C GLU A 58 -21.11 4.69 -29.31
N ARG A 59 -21.20 3.36 -29.33
CA ARG A 59 -20.36 2.51 -30.15
C ARG A 59 -21.12 1.26 -30.56
N THR A 60 -21.06 0.98 -31.86
CA THR A 60 -21.50 -0.27 -32.46
C THR A 60 -20.34 -1.26 -32.45
N GLY A 61 -20.60 -2.50 -32.08
CA GLY A 61 -19.65 -3.60 -32.19
C GLY A 61 -19.43 -4.00 -33.65
N VAL A 62 -18.47 -4.89 -33.88
CA VAL A 62 -18.25 -5.50 -35.19
C VAL A 62 -19.11 -6.77 -35.25
N ASP A 63 -19.85 -6.92 -36.35
CA ASP A 63 -20.80 -8.01 -36.66
C ASP A 63 -22.06 -8.11 -35.81
N ASN A 64 -22.08 -7.53 -34.60
CA ASN A 64 -23.23 -7.45 -33.72
C ASN A 64 -22.93 -6.59 -32.48
N GLY A 65 -23.99 -6.23 -31.78
CA GLY A 65 -23.98 -5.66 -30.44
C GLY A 65 -23.54 -4.21 -30.37
N GLY A 66 -23.87 -3.54 -29.28
CA GLY A 66 -23.52 -2.13 -29.15
C GLY A 66 -23.82 -1.58 -27.77
N VAL A 67 -23.35 -0.37 -27.53
CA VAL A 67 -23.51 0.32 -26.26
C VAL A 67 -23.80 1.79 -26.51
N LYS A 68 -24.77 2.32 -25.77
CA LYS A 68 -24.99 3.76 -25.63
C LYS A 68 -24.84 4.17 -24.17
N VAL A 69 -24.25 5.34 -23.98
CA VAL A 69 -24.09 5.97 -22.67
C VAL A 69 -24.82 7.30 -22.66
N TRP A 70 -25.74 7.48 -21.73
CA TRP A 70 -26.44 8.75 -21.52
C TRP A 70 -26.06 9.37 -20.19
N ARG A 71 -26.20 10.70 -20.11
CA ARG A 71 -26.10 11.44 -18.86
C ARG A 71 -27.40 12.16 -18.53
N ARG A 72 -27.64 12.35 -17.24
CA ARG A 72 -28.70 13.20 -16.72
C ARG A 72 -28.30 13.74 -15.35
N THR A 73 -28.74 14.95 -15.00
CA THR A 73 -28.65 15.44 -13.61
C THR A 73 -29.98 15.17 -12.92
N MET A 74 -29.94 14.49 -11.78
CA MET A 74 -31.14 14.12 -11.02
C MET A 74 -31.86 15.36 -10.50
N THR A 75 -33.18 15.40 -10.68
CA THR A 75 -34.04 16.50 -10.24
C THR A 75 -34.90 16.11 -9.05
N SER A 76 -35.61 17.06 -8.43
CA SER A 76 -36.58 16.75 -7.36
C SER A 76 -37.78 15.95 -7.85
N SER A 77 -38.08 16.02 -9.15
CA SER A 77 -39.21 15.32 -9.79
C SER A 77 -38.75 14.07 -10.54
N GLU A 78 -37.63 13.47 -10.11
CA GLU A 78 -37.06 12.31 -10.78
C GLU A 78 -37.96 11.07 -10.64
N PRO A 79 -38.32 10.37 -11.73
CA PRO A 79 -39.13 9.17 -11.64
C PRO A 79 -38.37 8.04 -10.93
N ASN A 80 -39.11 7.07 -10.39
CA ASN A 80 -38.52 5.90 -9.71
C ASN A 80 -38.02 4.83 -10.70
N THR A 81 -38.48 4.87 -11.95
CA THR A 81 -38.10 3.95 -13.01
C THR A 81 -37.97 4.70 -14.33
N TYR A 82 -37.15 4.15 -15.23
CA TYR A 82 -37.01 4.63 -16.59
C TYR A 82 -37.32 3.48 -17.57
N SER A 83 -38.20 3.75 -18.52
CA SER A 83 -38.40 2.89 -19.68
C SER A 83 -37.33 3.20 -20.73
N ILE A 84 -36.70 2.16 -21.25
CA ILE A 84 -35.66 2.26 -22.27
C ILE A 84 -36.28 1.74 -23.58
N PRO A 85 -36.55 2.62 -24.56
CA PRO A 85 -37.13 2.22 -25.82
C PRO A 85 -36.10 1.43 -26.63
N VAL A 86 -36.34 0.13 -26.73
CA VAL A 86 -35.59 -0.82 -27.54
C VAL A 86 -36.60 -1.50 -28.46
N PRO A 87 -36.36 -1.64 -29.78
CA PRO A 87 -37.31 -2.34 -30.63
C PRO A 87 -37.45 -3.81 -30.20
N GLU A 88 -38.65 -4.38 -30.37
CA GLU A 88 -38.96 -5.75 -29.91
C GLU A 88 -38.07 -6.84 -30.55
N SER A 89 -37.45 -6.54 -31.70
CA SER A 89 -36.52 -7.44 -32.39
C SER A 89 -35.15 -7.55 -31.73
N PHE A 90 -34.86 -6.83 -30.64
CA PHE A 90 -33.57 -6.83 -29.95
C PHE A 90 -33.68 -7.62 -28.64
N ALA A 91 -33.56 -8.95 -28.75
CA ALA A 91 -33.45 -9.84 -27.59
C ALA A 91 -32.06 -9.71 -26.94
N ASP A 92 -31.97 -9.95 -25.63
CA ASP A 92 -30.79 -9.78 -24.78
C ASP A 92 -30.22 -8.34 -24.71
N CYS A 93 -30.66 -7.59 -23.70
CA CYS A 93 -30.13 -6.28 -23.34
C CYS A 93 -29.67 -6.25 -21.88
N THR A 94 -28.65 -5.44 -21.60
CA THR A 94 -28.18 -5.17 -20.25
C THR A 94 -28.17 -3.66 -19.99
N PHE A 95 -28.60 -3.24 -18.81
CA PHE A 95 -28.77 -1.84 -18.44
C PHE A 95 -28.16 -1.58 -17.07
N ALA A 96 -27.38 -0.51 -16.93
CA ALA A 96 -26.85 -0.06 -15.65
C ALA A 96 -26.99 1.46 -15.49
N ILE A 97 -27.62 1.93 -14.42
CA ILE A 97 -27.61 3.35 -14.03
C ILE A 97 -26.68 3.52 -12.84
N LEU A 98 -25.66 4.36 -13.01
CA LEU A 98 -24.77 4.80 -11.95
C LEU A 98 -25.16 6.21 -11.49
N ALA A 99 -25.43 6.38 -10.20
CA ALA A 99 -25.60 7.71 -9.59
C ALA A 99 -24.26 8.18 -9.01
N VAL A 100 -23.79 9.34 -9.46
CA VAL A 100 -22.51 9.94 -9.05
C VAL A 100 -22.76 11.23 -8.30
N LYS A 101 -22.37 11.26 -7.01
CA LYS A 101 -22.45 12.46 -6.17
C LYS A 101 -21.29 13.39 -6.45
N ASN A 102 -21.49 14.68 -6.19
CA ASN A 102 -20.47 15.75 -6.38
C ASN A 102 -19.87 15.80 -7.80
N ALA A 103 -20.55 15.26 -8.80
CA ALA A 103 -20.08 15.26 -10.17
C ALA A 103 -20.46 16.56 -10.90
N ASP A 104 -19.57 17.02 -11.79
CA ASP A 104 -19.88 18.04 -12.77
C ASP A 104 -20.39 17.37 -14.05
N ALA A 105 -21.69 17.53 -14.33
CA ALA A 105 -22.32 16.97 -15.53
C ALA A 105 -21.70 17.49 -16.83
N SER A 106 -21.03 18.64 -16.81
CA SER A 106 -20.34 19.24 -17.95
C SER A 106 -18.91 18.71 -18.13
N ALA A 107 -18.27 18.20 -17.07
CA ALA A 107 -16.90 17.72 -17.08
C ALA A 107 -16.80 16.18 -17.20
N ILE A 108 -17.50 15.60 -18.17
CA ILE A 108 -17.44 14.16 -18.46
C ILE A 108 -16.63 13.95 -19.74
N GLN A 109 -15.53 13.22 -19.63
CA GLN A 109 -14.71 12.79 -20.77
C GLN A 109 -14.96 11.32 -21.06
N VAL A 110 -14.96 10.94 -22.34
CA VAL A 110 -15.21 9.55 -22.76
C VAL A 110 -14.19 9.12 -23.80
N ALA A 111 -13.56 7.97 -23.58
CA ALA A 111 -12.80 7.23 -24.57
C ALA A 111 -13.46 5.87 -24.78
N ALA A 112 -13.53 5.40 -26.03
CA ALA A 112 -14.21 4.15 -26.35
C ALA A 112 -13.51 3.40 -27.48
N ILE A 113 -13.44 2.07 -27.35
CA ILE A 113 -12.94 1.16 -28.38
C ILE A 113 -14.04 0.15 -28.69
N ALA A 114 -14.18 -0.21 -29.96
CA ALA A 114 -14.82 -1.44 -30.39
C ALA A 114 -13.72 -2.35 -30.94
N GLN A 115 -13.69 -3.62 -30.53
CA GLN A 115 -12.68 -4.54 -31.06
C GLN A 115 -12.87 -4.67 -32.58
N PRO A 116 -11.82 -4.42 -33.39
CA PRO A 116 -11.89 -4.66 -34.82
C PRO A 116 -11.74 -6.17 -35.08
N GLY A 117 -12.85 -6.87 -35.27
CA GLY A 117 -12.86 -8.17 -35.96
C GLY A 117 -12.87 -9.43 -35.09
N VAL A 118 -13.11 -10.54 -35.80
CA VAL A 118 -13.70 -11.83 -35.40
C VAL A 118 -12.85 -12.71 -34.46
N THR A 119 -11.68 -12.27 -34.01
CA THR A 119 -10.82 -13.08 -33.14
C THR A 119 -11.36 -13.04 -31.72
N PRO A 120 -11.86 -14.17 -31.19
CA PRO A 120 -12.33 -14.21 -29.82
C PRO A 120 -11.22 -13.79 -28.86
N THR A 121 -11.57 -13.11 -27.76
CA THR A 121 -10.60 -12.71 -26.74
C THR A 121 -11.07 -13.08 -25.35
N SER A 122 -10.13 -13.52 -24.52
CA SER A 122 -10.32 -13.74 -23.08
C SER A 122 -9.98 -12.52 -22.22
N ALA A 123 -9.58 -11.40 -22.85
CA ALA A 123 -9.10 -10.21 -22.16
C ALA A 123 -9.55 -8.92 -22.86
N PRO A 124 -10.87 -8.64 -22.97
CA PRO A 124 -11.36 -7.38 -23.51
C PRO A 124 -10.77 -6.19 -22.74
N SER A 125 -10.39 -5.13 -23.44
CA SER A 125 -9.69 -3.99 -22.83
C SER A 125 -10.44 -2.68 -23.00
N THR A 126 -10.29 -1.79 -22.03
CA THR A 126 -10.79 -0.41 -22.08
C THR A 126 -9.65 0.55 -22.46
N PRO A 127 -9.89 1.60 -23.26
CA PRO A 127 -8.85 2.56 -23.67
C PRO A 127 -8.31 3.39 -22.50
N GLY A 128 -7.09 3.91 -22.63
CA GLY A 128 -6.59 4.97 -21.74
C GLY A 128 -7.26 6.32 -21.98
N ILE A 129 -7.21 7.21 -21.00
CA ILE A 129 -7.69 8.61 -21.11
C ILE A 129 -6.96 9.49 -20.10
N THR A 130 -6.85 10.80 -20.36
CA THR A 130 -6.26 11.77 -19.42
C THR A 130 -7.35 12.58 -18.73
N PRO A 131 -7.47 12.51 -17.38
CA PRO A 131 -8.46 13.31 -16.64
C PRO A 131 -8.20 14.80 -16.79
N ALA A 132 -9.24 15.58 -17.10
CA ALA A 132 -9.14 17.04 -17.20
C ALA A 132 -8.88 17.71 -15.84
N VAL A 133 -9.32 17.08 -14.74
CA VAL A 133 -9.15 17.56 -13.38
C VAL A 133 -8.78 16.42 -12.43
N ALA A 134 -8.02 16.74 -11.39
CA ALA A 134 -7.78 15.85 -10.25
C ALA A 134 -9.09 15.57 -9.48
N SER A 135 -9.09 14.57 -8.59
CA SER A 135 -10.27 14.20 -7.80
C SER A 135 -11.49 13.78 -8.66
N SER A 136 -11.26 13.14 -9.80
CA SER A 136 -12.32 12.65 -10.70
C SER A 136 -12.73 11.21 -10.38
N LEU A 137 -13.89 10.76 -10.88
CA LEU A 137 -14.26 9.35 -10.88
C LEU A 137 -13.93 8.72 -12.23
N GLU A 138 -13.16 7.65 -12.23
CA GLU A 138 -12.93 6.81 -13.41
C GLU A 138 -13.95 5.67 -13.44
N ILE A 139 -14.60 5.49 -14.60
CA ILE A 139 -15.57 4.43 -14.85
C ILE A 139 -15.07 3.62 -16.04
N ARG A 140 -14.97 2.31 -15.86
CA ARG A 140 -14.60 1.35 -16.90
C ARG A 140 -15.81 0.47 -17.17
N PHE A 141 -16.23 0.42 -18.42
CA PHE A 141 -17.36 -0.39 -18.85
C PHE A 141 -16.94 -1.26 -20.02
N VAL A 142 -17.25 -2.55 -19.96
CA VAL A 142 -17.09 -3.49 -21.07
C VAL A 142 -18.44 -4.17 -21.27
N SER A 143 -18.90 -4.24 -22.51
CA SER A 143 -19.98 -5.11 -22.92
C SER A 143 -19.54 -5.93 -24.11
N GLY A 144 -19.87 -7.21 -24.15
CA GLY A 144 -19.55 -8.04 -25.30
C GLY A 144 -20.39 -9.28 -25.35
N VAL A 145 -20.09 -10.08 -26.35
CA VAL A 145 -20.89 -11.23 -26.73
C VAL A 145 -20.01 -12.45 -26.63
N PRO A 146 -20.41 -13.47 -25.86
CA PRO A 146 -19.68 -14.73 -25.83
C PRO A 146 -19.54 -15.36 -27.23
N HIS A 147 -18.48 -16.13 -27.43
CA HIS A 147 -18.31 -16.96 -28.62
C HIS A 147 -19.31 -18.13 -28.60
N GLY A 148 -20.47 -17.91 -29.22
CA GLY A 148 -21.61 -18.82 -29.19
C GLY A 148 -22.56 -18.54 -27.99
N PRO A 149 -23.78 -19.10 -27.99
CA PRO A 149 -24.69 -18.98 -26.85
C PRO A 149 -24.05 -19.62 -25.61
N ASN A 150 -23.56 -18.82 -24.68
CA ASN A 150 -22.86 -19.31 -23.50
C ASN A 150 -23.39 -18.61 -22.23
N PRO A 151 -24.35 -19.23 -21.52
CA PRO A 151 -24.91 -18.66 -20.30
C PRO A 151 -23.85 -18.46 -19.20
N ALA A 152 -22.80 -19.29 -19.17
CA ALA A 152 -21.78 -19.29 -18.12
C ALA A 152 -20.67 -18.22 -18.31
N ALA A 153 -20.44 -17.75 -19.54
CA ALA A 153 -19.44 -16.74 -19.81
C ALA A 153 -19.67 -15.49 -18.96
N SER A 154 -18.62 -14.95 -18.34
CA SER A 154 -18.69 -13.70 -17.59
C SER A 154 -17.49 -12.81 -17.88
N ILE A 155 -17.69 -11.52 -17.68
CA ILE A 155 -16.62 -10.52 -17.73
C ILE A 155 -16.32 -10.18 -16.26
N GLY A 156 -15.09 -10.41 -15.84
CA GLY A 156 -14.60 -10.10 -14.50
C GLY A 156 -14.19 -8.64 -14.35
N VAL A 157 -13.78 -8.28 -13.14
CA VAL A 157 -13.45 -6.90 -12.78
C VAL A 157 -11.93 -6.74 -12.76
N PRO A 158 -11.37 -5.69 -13.38
CA PRO A 158 -9.92 -5.47 -13.35
C PRO A 158 -9.43 -5.16 -11.92
N ALA A 159 -8.21 -5.58 -11.62
CA ALA A 159 -7.57 -5.31 -10.33
C ALA A 159 -7.53 -3.80 -10.03
N GLY A 160 -7.84 -3.43 -8.78
CA GLY A 160 -7.86 -2.03 -8.34
C GLY A 160 -9.14 -1.26 -8.67
N TYR A 161 -10.17 -1.91 -9.21
CA TYR A 161 -11.49 -1.31 -9.43
C TYR A 161 -12.56 -1.94 -8.52
N THR A 162 -13.52 -1.12 -8.11
CA THR A 162 -14.70 -1.58 -7.39
C THR A 162 -15.76 -2.04 -8.40
N PRO A 163 -16.27 -3.29 -8.31
CA PRO A 163 -17.39 -3.73 -9.14
C PRO A 163 -18.65 -2.93 -8.82
N ARG A 164 -19.38 -2.50 -9.85
CA ARG A 164 -20.69 -1.84 -9.71
C ARG A 164 -21.80 -2.60 -10.41
N ALA A 165 -21.51 -3.24 -11.52
CA ALA A 165 -22.43 -4.14 -12.19
C ALA A 165 -21.66 -5.26 -12.88
N VAL A 166 -22.13 -6.49 -12.74
CA VAL A 166 -21.74 -7.64 -13.57
C VAL A 166 -23.05 -8.26 -14.02
N GLN A 167 -23.34 -8.21 -15.32
CA GLN A 167 -24.63 -8.59 -15.87
C GLN A 167 -24.45 -9.63 -16.97
N ALA A 168 -25.35 -10.60 -16.98
CA ALA A 168 -25.44 -11.63 -18.01
C ALA A 168 -26.88 -11.74 -18.49
N ALA A 169 -27.16 -11.22 -19.69
CA ALA A 169 -28.40 -11.53 -20.39
C ALA A 169 -28.42 -13.03 -20.77
N SER A 170 -29.58 -13.56 -21.18
CA SER A 170 -29.81 -15.00 -21.28
C SER A 170 -28.71 -15.73 -22.05
N PHE A 171 -28.30 -15.24 -23.23
CA PHE A 171 -27.31 -15.95 -24.05
C PHE A 171 -26.22 -15.08 -24.67
N PHE A 172 -26.55 -13.85 -25.07
CA PHE A 172 -25.70 -13.13 -26.02
C PHE A 172 -25.05 -11.84 -25.50
N VAL A 173 -25.46 -11.29 -24.36
CA VAL A 173 -24.84 -10.05 -23.84
C VAL A 173 -24.29 -10.25 -22.44
N ARG A 174 -23.03 -9.90 -22.27
CA ARG A 174 -22.34 -9.76 -20.98
C ARG A 174 -21.89 -8.34 -20.84
N SER A 175 -22.06 -7.77 -19.65
CA SER A 175 -21.48 -6.46 -19.36
C SER A 175 -20.91 -6.38 -17.95
N THR A 176 -19.91 -5.53 -17.79
CA THR A 176 -19.29 -5.24 -16.51
C THR A 176 -18.98 -3.76 -16.41
N LEU A 177 -19.41 -3.16 -15.30
CA LEU A 177 -19.16 -1.79 -14.92
C LEU A 177 -18.33 -1.79 -13.65
N ALA A 178 -17.18 -1.14 -13.69
CA ALA A 178 -16.26 -1.01 -12.58
C ALA A 178 -15.80 0.44 -12.44
N THR A 179 -15.52 0.86 -11.21
CA THR A 179 -15.17 2.27 -10.93
C THR A 179 -13.95 2.39 -10.03
N ARG A 180 -13.20 3.49 -10.17
CA ARG A 180 -12.06 3.84 -9.32
C ARG A 180 -12.00 5.35 -9.15
N GLY A 181 -11.80 5.84 -7.92
CA GLY A 181 -11.54 7.26 -7.69
C GLY A 181 -10.13 7.65 -8.16
N LEU A 182 -10.00 8.79 -8.83
CA LEU A 182 -8.73 9.37 -9.26
C LEU A 182 -8.42 10.61 -8.42
N VAL A 183 -7.20 10.70 -7.90
CA VAL A 183 -6.76 11.86 -7.10
C VAL A 183 -5.87 12.82 -7.88
N SER A 184 -5.45 12.47 -9.09
CA SER A 184 -4.59 13.27 -9.96
C SER A 184 -5.19 13.41 -11.37
N SER A 185 -4.65 14.33 -12.15
CA SER A 185 -4.93 14.48 -13.59
C SER A 185 -3.95 13.70 -14.47
N ALA A 186 -3.19 12.77 -13.88
CA ALA A 186 -2.25 11.94 -14.64
C ALA A 186 -3.01 10.99 -15.60
N PRO A 187 -2.47 10.68 -16.79
CA PRO A 187 -3.09 9.76 -17.72
C PRO A 187 -3.35 8.39 -17.09
N VAL A 188 -4.54 7.83 -17.31
CA VAL A 188 -4.85 6.43 -16.98
C VAL A 188 -4.67 5.57 -18.21
N GLY A 189 -3.94 4.45 -18.06
CA GLY A 189 -3.64 3.52 -19.16
C GLY A 189 -4.85 2.69 -19.61
N ALA A 190 -4.64 1.88 -20.66
CA ALA A 190 -5.60 0.85 -21.05
C ALA A 190 -5.60 -0.31 -20.02
N ILE A 191 -6.76 -0.92 -19.79
CA ILE A 191 -6.93 -1.97 -18.78
C ILE A 191 -7.76 -3.12 -19.34
N ALA A 192 -7.24 -4.35 -19.18
CA ALA A 192 -7.92 -5.58 -19.54
C ALA A 192 -8.86 -6.07 -18.44
N PHE A 193 -9.99 -6.63 -18.85
CA PHE A 193 -10.99 -7.28 -18.01
C PHE A 193 -10.82 -8.79 -18.22
N PRO A 194 -10.59 -9.60 -17.16
CA PRO A 194 -10.50 -11.04 -17.32
C PRO A 194 -11.86 -11.61 -17.72
N THR A 195 -11.93 -12.60 -18.60
CA THR A 195 -13.15 -13.39 -18.79
C THR A 195 -13.06 -14.72 -18.06
N THR A 196 -14.21 -15.26 -17.67
CA THR A 196 -14.31 -16.61 -17.09
C THR A 196 -15.31 -17.41 -17.91
N ASP A 197 -15.01 -18.70 -18.11
CA ASP A 197 -15.85 -19.66 -18.81
C ASP A 197 -16.20 -19.28 -20.27
N GLY A 198 -15.30 -18.56 -20.95
CA GLY A 198 -15.41 -18.30 -22.39
C GLY A 198 -14.61 -17.09 -22.88
N GLU A 199 -14.55 -16.97 -24.20
CA GLU A 199 -14.02 -15.81 -24.91
C GLU A 199 -15.17 -14.95 -25.44
N LEU A 200 -14.96 -13.65 -25.56
CA LEU A 200 -15.91 -12.77 -26.25
C LEU A 200 -15.59 -12.76 -27.74
N ARG A 201 -16.59 -13.04 -28.58
CA ARG A 201 -16.51 -12.92 -30.05
C ARG A 201 -16.28 -11.47 -30.48
N ASN A 202 -16.96 -10.55 -29.80
CA ASN A 202 -16.87 -9.11 -30.03
C ASN A 202 -17.19 -8.37 -28.74
N TYR A 203 -16.56 -7.21 -28.53
CA TYR A 203 -16.85 -6.35 -27.40
C TYR A 203 -16.73 -4.87 -27.76
N VAL A 204 -17.42 -4.08 -26.96
CA VAL A 204 -17.38 -2.62 -26.93
C VAL A 204 -17.00 -2.21 -25.52
N SER A 205 -16.05 -1.29 -25.39
CA SER A 205 -15.54 -0.85 -24.11
C SER A 205 -15.43 0.67 -24.03
N PHE A 206 -15.61 1.20 -22.82
CA PHE A 206 -15.54 2.62 -22.52
C PHE A 206 -14.71 2.87 -21.27
N THR A 207 -14.02 4.00 -21.30
CA THR A 207 -13.45 4.67 -20.15
C THR A 207 -14.08 6.04 -20.05
N LEU A 208 -14.74 6.33 -18.93
CA LEU A 208 -15.28 7.65 -18.63
C LEU A 208 -14.55 8.25 -17.45
N ILE A 209 -14.26 9.55 -17.54
CA ILE A 209 -13.83 10.37 -16.41
C ILE A 209 -14.95 11.34 -16.08
N VAL A 210 -15.41 11.32 -14.83
CA VAL A 210 -16.40 12.26 -14.32
C VAL A 210 -15.70 13.22 -13.36
N GLY A 211 -15.54 14.47 -13.79
CA GLY A 211 -14.93 15.53 -12.99
C GLY A 211 -15.78 15.90 -11.76
N SER A 212 -15.10 16.36 -10.71
CA SER A 212 -15.77 16.92 -9.53
C SER A 212 -16.40 18.27 -9.81
N LYS A 213 -17.61 18.49 -9.26
CA LYS A 213 -18.27 19.80 -9.23
C LYS A 213 -17.49 20.75 -8.34
N VAL A 214 -16.85 21.73 -8.95
CA VAL A 214 -16.27 22.87 -8.24
C VAL A 214 -17.43 23.73 -7.74
N THR A 215 -17.74 23.66 -6.45
CA THR A 215 -18.70 24.58 -5.83
C THR A 215 -18.01 25.94 -5.71
N SER A 216 -18.50 26.91 -6.48
CA SER A 216 -17.95 28.26 -6.58
C SER A 216 -17.75 28.90 -5.21
N GLY A 217 -16.52 29.30 -4.91
CA GLY A 217 -16.18 30.04 -3.69
C GLY A 217 -14.69 30.30 -3.49
N GLY A 218 -13.96 30.58 -4.58
CA GLY A 218 -12.56 31.00 -4.57
C GLY A 218 -11.81 30.41 -5.77
N PRO A 219 -10.91 31.15 -6.43
CA PRO A 219 -9.91 30.48 -7.26
C PRO A 219 -9.24 29.41 -6.39
N PRO A 220 -8.84 28.25 -6.95
CA PRO A 220 -7.90 27.40 -6.21
C PRO A 220 -6.79 28.34 -5.75
N PRO A 221 -6.39 28.35 -4.46
CA PRO A 221 -5.25 29.16 -4.09
C PRO A 221 -4.16 28.81 -5.10
N THR A 222 -3.67 29.82 -5.83
CA THR A 222 -2.33 29.73 -6.39
C THR A 222 -1.51 29.20 -5.23
N PRO A 223 -0.84 28.03 -5.34
CA PRO A 223 0.08 27.62 -4.31
C PRO A 223 0.91 28.87 -4.02
N PRO A 224 0.95 29.37 -2.77
CA PRO A 224 1.84 30.49 -2.48
C PRO A 224 3.18 30.09 -3.08
N THR A 225 3.78 30.96 -3.90
CA THR A 225 5.18 30.76 -4.24
C THR A 225 5.90 30.68 -2.92
N PHE A 226 6.31 29.47 -2.55
CA PHE A 226 6.84 29.20 -1.24
C PHE A 226 8.14 30.00 -1.14
N PRO A 227 8.26 30.94 -0.18
CA PRO A 227 9.58 31.33 0.25
C PRO A 227 10.30 30.06 0.73
N ALA A 228 11.61 30.00 0.50
CA ALA A 228 12.44 28.92 1.01
C ALA A 228 12.12 28.70 2.50
N PHE A 229 11.79 27.45 2.80
CA PHE A 229 11.75 26.79 4.10
C PHE A 229 11.93 27.69 5.35
N THR A 230 10.90 27.70 6.19
CA THR A 230 11.06 28.02 7.63
C THR A 230 10.03 27.20 8.40
N PRO A 231 10.44 26.30 9.31
CA PRO A 231 9.50 25.41 9.99
C PRO A 231 8.68 26.23 10.98
N THR A 232 7.47 26.62 10.60
CA THR A 232 6.51 27.24 11.52
C THR A 232 5.22 26.43 11.57
N ALA A 233 4.97 25.87 12.75
CA ALA A 233 3.67 25.55 13.37
C ALA A 233 2.60 24.84 12.52
N GLY A 234 2.32 23.59 12.90
CA GLY A 234 1.05 22.94 12.61
C GLY A 234 1.00 21.52 13.17
N ASP A 235 0.12 21.29 14.14
CA ASP A 235 -0.17 19.97 14.68
C ASP A 235 -0.99 19.20 13.63
N ALA A 236 -0.49 18.05 13.18
CA ALA A 236 -1.32 17.12 12.43
C ALA A 236 -1.90 16.13 13.44
N GLU A 237 -3.13 16.36 13.88
CA GLU A 237 -3.81 15.45 14.81
C GLU A 237 -3.77 14.02 14.28
N VAL A 238 -3.34 13.08 15.14
CA VAL A 238 -3.31 11.67 14.81
C VAL A 238 -4.57 11.00 15.34
N ARG A 239 -5.38 10.46 14.43
CA ARG A 239 -6.57 9.67 14.75
C ARG A 239 -6.24 8.18 14.66
N TYR A 240 -6.76 7.41 15.61
CA TYR A 240 -6.59 5.96 15.65
C TYR A 240 -7.94 5.28 15.41
N THR A 241 -8.07 4.59 14.28
CA THR A 241 -9.25 3.79 13.97
C THR A 241 -8.93 2.31 14.11
N VAL A 242 -9.87 1.54 14.63
CA VAL A 242 -9.73 0.11 14.91
C VAL A 242 -10.59 -0.67 13.93
N HIS A 243 -9.99 -1.69 13.32
CA HIS A 243 -10.65 -2.54 12.34
C HIS A 243 -10.41 -4.01 12.65
N ASP A 244 -11.33 -4.86 12.22
CA ASP A 244 -11.15 -6.30 12.20
C ASP A 244 -10.03 -6.65 11.21
N TYR A 245 -9.10 -7.49 11.66
CA TYR A 245 -7.83 -7.74 10.98
C TYR A 245 -8.03 -8.45 9.63
N LEU A 246 -8.92 -9.45 9.60
CA LEU A 246 -9.17 -10.29 8.44
C LEU A 246 -10.13 -9.63 7.46
N THR A 247 -11.24 -9.07 7.95
CA THR A 247 -12.29 -8.50 7.10
C THR A 247 -12.04 -7.03 6.75
N GLY A 248 -11.21 -6.32 7.51
CA GLY A 248 -11.01 -4.87 7.36
C GLY A 248 -12.19 -4.03 7.87
N SER A 249 -13.23 -4.66 8.41
CA SER A 249 -14.43 -3.99 8.90
C SER A 249 -14.09 -3.00 10.02
N TYR A 250 -14.65 -1.81 9.97
CA TYR A 250 -14.49 -0.83 11.04
C TYR A 250 -15.16 -1.32 12.33
N VAL A 251 -14.44 -1.25 13.44
CA VAL A 251 -14.92 -1.66 14.78
C VAL A 251 -15.19 -0.43 15.64
N GLY A 252 -14.28 0.54 15.64
CA GLY A 252 -14.39 1.73 16.49
C GLY A 252 -13.20 2.67 16.38
N ASP A 253 -13.20 3.72 17.19
CA ASP A 253 -12.11 4.67 17.31
C ASP A 253 -11.49 4.58 18.71
N LEU A 254 -10.19 4.93 18.81
CA LEU A 254 -9.53 5.14 20.10
C LEU A 254 -9.31 6.64 20.30
N PRO A 255 -10.26 7.38 20.92
CA PRO A 255 -10.26 8.84 20.92
C PRO A 255 -9.25 9.49 21.88
N THR A 256 -8.73 8.75 22.87
CA THR A 256 -7.91 9.33 23.96
C THR A 256 -6.56 8.65 24.15
N VAL A 257 -6.02 7.98 23.13
CA VAL A 257 -4.72 7.31 23.22
C VAL A 257 -3.60 8.32 23.45
N ARG A 258 -2.76 8.05 24.45
CA ARG A 258 -1.55 8.79 24.81
C ARG A 258 -0.33 7.89 24.72
N GLN A 259 0.85 8.47 24.86
CA GLN A 259 2.13 7.77 24.85
C GLN A 259 2.28 6.90 23.61
N VAL A 260 1.80 7.42 22.48
CA VAL A 260 1.79 6.66 21.24
C VAL A 260 3.17 6.68 20.64
N ARG A 261 3.65 5.49 20.28
CA ARG A 261 4.92 5.29 19.60
C ARG A 261 4.72 4.20 18.56
N TYR A 262 5.07 4.49 17.31
CA TYR A 262 5.04 3.48 16.27
C TYR A 262 6.02 3.80 15.15
N GLY A 263 6.39 2.79 14.38
CA GLY A 263 7.39 2.97 13.35
C GLY A 263 7.24 2.01 12.19
N ARG A 264 8.27 2.03 11.34
CA ARG A 264 8.43 1.08 10.26
C ARG A 264 9.90 0.82 10.03
N ARG A 265 10.26 -0.40 9.63
CA ARG A 265 11.63 -0.79 9.35
C ARG A 265 11.70 -1.77 8.19
N ILE A 266 12.77 -1.68 7.41
CA ILE A 266 13.09 -2.65 6.37
C ILE A 266 13.51 -3.97 7.02
N GLY A 267 12.87 -5.05 6.59
CA GLY A 267 13.21 -6.43 6.97
C GLY A 267 12.84 -6.82 8.41
N GLN A 268 12.11 -5.96 9.13
CA GLN A 268 11.76 -6.17 10.54
C GLN A 268 10.40 -5.57 10.86
N GLU A 269 9.65 -6.27 11.71
CA GLU A 269 8.46 -5.74 12.33
C GLU A 269 8.78 -4.52 13.19
N SER A 270 7.84 -3.59 13.26
CA SER A 270 7.96 -2.38 14.08
C SER A 270 6.85 -2.36 15.13
N PRO A 271 7.17 -1.99 16.38
CA PRO A 271 6.18 -1.98 17.45
C PRO A 271 5.20 -0.82 17.27
N TRP A 272 4.01 -1.00 17.83
CA TRP A 272 3.05 0.05 18.11
C TRP A 272 2.71 -0.03 19.60
N GLU A 273 2.77 1.10 20.28
CA GLU A 273 2.42 1.23 21.69
C GLU A 273 1.49 2.41 21.89
N GLY A 274 0.57 2.31 22.84
CA GLY A 274 -0.31 3.40 23.25
C GLY A 274 -0.99 3.11 24.57
N PHE A 275 -1.44 4.17 25.25
CA PHE A 275 -2.10 4.10 26.54
C PHE A 275 -3.45 4.81 26.51
N ILE A 276 -4.51 4.13 26.94
CA ILE A 276 -5.86 4.68 27.04
C ILE A 276 -6.20 4.91 28.52
N PRO A 277 -6.33 6.17 28.97
CA PRO A 277 -6.84 6.44 30.31
C PRO A 277 -8.34 6.11 30.39
N LEU A 278 -8.79 5.55 31.50
CA LEU A 278 -10.19 5.22 31.77
C LEU A 278 -10.69 5.96 33.02
N PRO A 279 -10.92 7.27 32.93
CA PRO A 279 -11.35 8.06 34.09
C PRO A 279 -12.79 7.77 34.52
N SER A 280 -13.63 7.21 33.65
CA SER A 280 -15.02 6.88 33.95
C SER A 280 -15.39 5.45 33.54
N ARG A 281 -16.49 4.94 34.14
CA ARG A 281 -17.08 3.66 33.72
C ARG A 281 -17.55 3.71 32.26
N THR A 282 -18.08 4.84 31.81
CA THR A 282 -18.59 5.03 30.45
C THR A 282 -17.48 4.83 29.40
N GLU A 283 -16.30 5.42 29.59
CA GLU A 283 -15.17 5.20 28.68
C GLU A 283 -14.68 3.74 28.75
N GLY A 284 -14.72 3.13 29.95
CA GLY A 284 -14.43 1.72 30.11
C GLY A 284 -15.42 0.82 29.36
N ASP A 285 -16.70 1.17 29.33
CA ASP A 285 -17.76 0.42 28.63
C ASP A 285 -17.63 0.60 27.10
N GLN A 286 -17.34 1.81 26.62
CA GLN A 286 -17.05 2.07 25.20
C GLN A 286 -15.81 1.30 24.72
N LEU A 287 -14.74 1.28 25.53
CA LEU A 287 -13.55 0.51 25.21
C LEU A 287 -13.84 -1.00 25.22
N ALA A 288 -14.74 -1.47 26.09
CA ALA A 288 -15.12 -2.87 26.17
C ALA A 288 -15.88 -3.37 24.92
N GLU A 289 -16.50 -2.48 24.15
CA GLU A 289 -17.10 -2.80 22.85
C GLU A 289 -16.02 -3.10 21.79
N ILE A 290 -14.80 -2.60 21.98
CA ILE A 290 -13.65 -2.86 21.11
C ILE A 290 -12.81 -4.01 21.66
N ILE A 291 -12.47 -3.98 22.95
CA ILE A 291 -11.64 -4.98 23.65
C ILE A 291 -12.43 -5.51 24.84
N PRO A 292 -13.09 -6.67 24.71
CA PRO A 292 -13.99 -7.18 25.73
C PRO A 292 -13.25 -7.46 27.04
N ARG A 293 -13.94 -7.22 28.16
CA ARG A 293 -13.41 -7.52 29.50
C ARG A 293 -13.37 -9.03 29.77
N ASP A 294 -14.30 -9.77 29.17
CA ASP A 294 -14.37 -11.21 29.25
C ASP A 294 -13.65 -11.82 28.06
N ARG A 295 -12.59 -12.59 28.33
CA ARG A 295 -11.80 -13.31 27.32
C ARG A 295 -12.58 -14.36 26.55
N THR A 296 -13.76 -14.76 27.03
CA THR A 296 -14.62 -15.74 26.35
C THR A 296 -15.47 -15.10 25.25
N ASP A 297 -15.55 -13.77 25.21
CA ASP A 297 -16.10 -13.05 24.08
C ASP A 297 -15.08 -13.03 22.93
N LEU A 298 -15.36 -13.80 21.88
CA LEU A 298 -14.52 -13.97 20.70
C LEU A 298 -14.96 -13.08 19.52
N THR A 299 -15.94 -12.20 19.73
CA THR A 299 -16.47 -11.34 18.67
C THR A 299 -15.49 -10.24 18.26
N THR A 300 -14.66 -9.79 19.21
CA THR A 300 -13.65 -8.74 19.03
C THR A 300 -12.54 -8.87 20.09
N GLY A 301 -11.44 -8.14 19.95
CA GLY A 301 -10.34 -8.12 20.93
C GLY A 301 -8.95 -8.28 20.30
N VAL A 302 -7.93 -8.21 21.16
CA VAL A 302 -6.53 -8.36 20.72
C VAL A 302 -6.30 -9.70 20.04
N GLY A 303 -5.38 -9.74 19.07
CA GLY A 303 -5.22 -10.87 18.15
C GLY A 303 -6.13 -10.80 16.93
N ARG A 304 -7.29 -10.14 17.02
CA ARG A 304 -8.25 -9.97 15.91
C ARG A 304 -8.31 -8.55 15.36
N LEU A 305 -7.71 -7.57 16.03
CA LEU A 305 -7.83 -6.16 15.69
C LEU A 305 -6.55 -5.58 15.07
N VAL A 306 -6.73 -4.63 14.16
CA VAL A 306 -5.67 -3.74 13.69
C VAL A 306 -6.00 -2.29 14.01
N VAL A 307 -4.98 -1.51 14.34
CA VAL A 307 -5.05 -0.05 14.49
C VAL A 307 -4.47 0.61 13.26
N HIS A 308 -5.24 1.52 12.68
CA HIS A 308 -4.79 2.44 11.65
C HIS A 308 -4.43 3.77 12.30
N SER A 309 -3.16 4.18 12.15
CA SER A 309 -2.68 5.49 12.59
C SER A 309 -2.83 6.50 11.45
N TRP A 310 -3.72 7.49 11.60
CA TRP A 310 -4.00 8.49 10.58
C TRP A 310 -3.46 9.85 11.00
N ARG A 311 -2.45 10.37 10.30
CA ARG A 311 -1.91 11.72 10.56
C ARG A 311 -2.25 12.63 9.39
N GLY A 312 -2.99 13.71 9.66
CA GLY A 312 -3.40 14.66 8.61
C GLY A 312 -4.23 14.01 7.49
N GLY A 313 -4.99 12.96 7.79
CA GLY A 313 -5.76 12.17 6.81
C GLY A 313 -4.95 11.15 6.00
N VAL A 314 -3.64 11.07 6.19
CA VAL A 314 -2.77 10.07 5.56
C VAL A 314 -2.64 8.85 6.48
N LEU A 315 -2.66 7.64 5.93
CA LEU A 315 -2.42 6.41 6.69
C LEU A 315 -0.91 6.25 6.93
N TRP A 316 -0.49 6.40 8.19
CA TRP A 316 0.92 6.28 8.58
C TRP A 316 1.34 4.86 8.98
N GLY A 317 0.40 4.06 9.46
CA GLY A 317 0.68 2.67 9.76
C GLY A 317 -0.58 1.86 10.02
N MET A 318 -0.42 0.55 9.86
CA MET A 318 -1.41 -0.46 10.14
C MET A 318 -0.76 -1.50 11.04
N HIS A 319 -1.24 -1.61 12.28
CA HIS A 319 -0.60 -2.39 13.32
C HIS A 319 -1.57 -3.40 13.90
N TRP A 320 -1.19 -4.67 13.91
CA TRP A 320 -1.92 -5.74 14.55
C TRP A 320 -1.77 -5.64 16.07
N LEU A 321 -2.89 -5.49 16.79
CA LEU A 321 -2.89 -5.41 18.24
C LEU A 321 -2.71 -6.81 18.84
N THR A 322 -1.64 -6.99 19.61
CA THR A 322 -1.29 -8.27 20.24
C THR A 322 -1.68 -8.30 21.71
N ASP A 323 -1.55 -7.17 22.42
CA ASP A 323 -1.75 -7.12 23.86
C ASP A 323 -2.60 -5.92 24.28
N ALA A 324 -3.46 -6.17 25.28
CA ALA A 324 -4.22 -5.17 26.00
C ALA A 324 -4.07 -5.45 27.50
N LEU A 325 -3.32 -4.61 28.19
CA LEU A 325 -3.00 -4.76 29.61
C LEU A 325 -3.76 -3.69 30.41
N PRO A 326 -4.93 -4.02 30.99
CA PRO A 326 -5.58 -3.15 31.95
C PRO A 326 -4.70 -3.02 33.20
N ALA A 327 -4.37 -1.78 33.56
CA ALA A 327 -3.51 -1.48 34.70
C ALA A 327 -4.07 -0.31 35.51
N ARG A 328 -3.79 -0.32 36.81
CA ARG A 328 -4.07 0.81 37.71
C ARG A 328 -2.74 1.32 38.24
N SER A 329 -2.48 2.61 38.06
CA SER A 329 -1.33 3.25 38.69
C SER A 329 -1.64 3.60 40.15
N ALA A 330 -0.62 3.66 41.00
CA ALA A 330 -0.80 4.11 42.39
C ALA A 330 -1.20 5.59 42.48
N ARG A 331 -0.81 6.40 41.48
CA ARG A 331 -1.11 7.85 41.39
C ARG A 331 -1.97 8.22 40.18
N GLY A 332 -1.97 7.41 39.13
CA GLY A 332 -2.83 7.55 37.96
C GLY A 332 -4.06 6.65 38.09
N GLY A 333 -5.18 7.03 37.47
CA GLY A 333 -6.39 6.20 37.46
C GLY A 333 -6.20 4.82 36.81
N VAL A 334 -7.31 4.14 36.57
CA VAL A 334 -7.32 2.93 35.74
C VAL A 334 -7.05 3.34 34.28
N GLY A 335 -6.31 2.52 33.56
CA GLY A 335 -6.10 2.68 32.13
C GLY A 335 -5.75 1.35 31.47
N MET A 336 -5.51 1.39 30.17
CA MET A 336 -5.15 0.21 29.39
C MET A 336 -3.93 0.51 28.53
N GLN A 337 -2.87 -0.27 28.73
CA GLN A 337 -1.73 -0.27 27.82
C GLN A 337 -2.04 -1.19 26.65
N LEU A 338 -1.88 -0.67 25.44
CA LEU A 338 -2.02 -1.43 24.21
C LEU A 338 -0.66 -1.62 23.56
N ARG A 339 -0.46 -2.80 22.98
CA ARG A 339 0.71 -3.12 22.17
C ARG A 339 0.30 -3.83 20.88
N GLY A 340 1.09 -3.62 19.85
CA GLY A 340 0.95 -4.29 18.58
C GLY A 340 2.23 -4.22 17.77
N THR A 341 2.17 -4.77 16.56
CA THR A 341 3.28 -4.75 15.60
C THR A 341 2.74 -4.43 14.22
N THR A 342 3.60 -4.04 13.29
CA THR A 342 3.27 -4.10 11.85
C THR A 342 2.88 -5.52 11.45
N LEU A 343 2.18 -5.68 10.30
CA LEU A 343 1.55 -6.97 9.96
C LEU A 343 2.53 -8.10 9.66
N ASP A 344 3.78 -7.79 9.35
CA ASP A 344 4.87 -8.75 9.21
C ASP A 344 5.22 -9.46 10.54
N GLY A 345 4.85 -8.89 11.68
CA GLY A 345 4.92 -9.59 12.97
C GLY A 345 3.95 -10.78 13.08
N HIS A 346 2.89 -10.82 12.25
CA HIS A 346 2.03 -12.00 12.16
C HIS A 346 2.78 -13.18 11.53
N TRP A 347 3.67 -12.94 10.57
CA TRP A 347 4.38 -13.99 9.83
C TRP A 347 5.34 -14.74 10.75
N GLN A 348 5.85 -14.06 11.80
CA GLN A 348 6.67 -14.67 12.84
C GLN A 348 5.91 -15.69 13.69
N ARG A 349 4.58 -15.67 13.67
CA ARG A 349 3.71 -16.51 14.50
C ARG A 349 3.00 -17.61 13.72
N LEU A 350 3.08 -17.59 12.39
CA LEU A 350 2.48 -18.60 11.53
C LEU A 350 3.52 -19.62 11.10
N PHE A 351 3.17 -20.90 11.22
CA PHE A 351 4.03 -22.02 10.89
C PHE A 351 3.46 -22.73 9.66
N PRO A 352 4.31 -23.15 8.70
CA PRO A 352 3.87 -23.98 7.60
C PRO A 352 3.40 -25.34 8.13
N THR A 353 2.31 -25.85 7.59
CA THR A 353 1.75 -27.17 7.98
C THR A 353 2.65 -28.31 7.49
N ASP A 354 3.17 -28.17 6.27
CA ASP A 354 4.14 -29.07 5.64
C ASP A 354 5.33 -28.23 5.20
N PRO A 355 6.58 -28.75 5.20
CA PRO A 355 7.75 -27.97 4.77
C PRO A 355 7.60 -27.57 3.30
N PRO A 356 7.41 -26.29 2.96
CA PRO A 356 7.26 -25.91 1.57
C PRO A 356 8.61 -25.88 0.85
N ASP A 357 8.58 -26.35 -0.40
CA ASP A 357 9.68 -26.22 -1.35
C ASP A 357 9.31 -25.18 -2.42
N PHE A 358 10.18 -24.19 -2.58
CA PHE A 358 10.03 -23.14 -3.58
C PHE A 358 11.29 -23.06 -4.45
N ASP A 359 11.10 -22.89 -5.75
CA ASP A 359 12.18 -22.70 -6.72
C ASP A 359 11.86 -21.52 -7.65
N GLY A 360 12.88 -20.90 -8.21
CA GLY A 360 12.76 -19.77 -9.14
C GLY A 360 13.54 -18.51 -8.72
N ASP A 361 13.14 -17.37 -9.27
CA ASP A 361 13.78 -16.08 -8.97
C ASP A 361 13.63 -15.70 -7.50
N LEU A 362 14.65 -15.07 -6.95
CA LEU A 362 14.72 -14.57 -5.57
C LEU A 362 13.42 -13.89 -5.08
N LEU A 363 12.90 -12.95 -5.87
CA LEU A 363 11.69 -12.19 -5.51
C LEU A 363 10.42 -13.00 -5.77
N GLU A 364 10.46 -13.92 -6.73
CA GLU A 364 9.35 -14.84 -7.00
C GLU A 364 9.16 -15.84 -5.85
N VAL A 365 10.24 -16.43 -5.35
CA VAL A 365 10.21 -17.31 -4.18
C VAL A 365 9.67 -16.58 -2.96
N PHE A 366 10.11 -15.33 -2.71
CA PHE A 366 9.54 -14.53 -1.60
C PHE A 366 8.01 -14.34 -1.75
N ARG A 367 7.55 -14.04 -2.98
CA ARG A 367 6.12 -13.91 -3.28
C ARG A 367 5.37 -15.23 -3.08
N ALA A 368 5.97 -16.36 -3.47
CA ALA A 368 5.39 -17.68 -3.29
C ALA A 368 5.21 -18.03 -1.81
N VAL A 369 6.21 -17.73 -0.97
CA VAL A 369 6.11 -17.93 0.50
C VAL A 369 4.99 -17.10 1.11
N ILE A 370 4.83 -15.83 0.71
CA ILE A 370 3.73 -14.99 1.19
C ILE A 370 2.36 -15.49 0.70
N ALA A 371 2.29 -16.00 -0.53
CA ALA A 371 1.05 -16.57 -1.08
C ALA A 371 0.65 -17.86 -0.33
N ASP A 372 1.62 -18.74 -0.08
CA ASP A 372 1.45 -19.97 0.69
C ASP A 372 1.00 -19.67 2.12
N MET A 373 1.69 -18.75 2.82
CA MET A 373 1.28 -18.28 4.15
C MET A 373 -0.18 -17.81 4.18
N GLN A 374 -0.62 -17.05 3.18
CA GLN A 374 -2.01 -16.56 3.11
C GLN A 374 -3.03 -17.65 2.78
N ALA A 375 -2.61 -18.77 2.17
CA ALA A 375 -3.47 -19.90 1.87
C ALA A 375 -3.80 -20.75 3.11
N THR A 376 -2.98 -20.71 4.17
CA THR A 376 -3.15 -21.48 5.42
C THR A 376 -4.28 -20.98 6.35
N GLY A 377 -5.25 -20.21 5.83
CA GLY A 377 -6.41 -19.73 6.58
C GLY A 377 -6.24 -18.37 7.27
N SER A 378 -5.08 -17.73 7.09
CA SER A 378 -4.79 -16.36 7.57
C SER A 378 -4.55 -15.41 6.40
N ASN A 379 -5.53 -15.27 5.50
CA ASN A 379 -5.41 -14.37 4.37
C ASN A 379 -5.47 -12.91 4.84
N LEU A 380 -4.32 -12.25 4.81
CA LEU A 380 -4.14 -10.88 5.25
C LEU A 380 -4.32 -9.86 4.11
N GLY A 381 -4.72 -10.27 2.90
CA GLY A 381 -4.81 -9.37 1.75
C GLY A 381 -3.48 -8.70 1.38
N LEU A 382 -2.36 -9.34 1.71
CA LEU A 382 -1.02 -8.90 1.36
C LEU A 382 -0.82 -9.11 -0.14
N SER A 383 -0.37 -8.04 -0.80
CA SER A 383 0.13 -8.08 -2.17
C SER A 383 1.61 -7.75 -2.13
N CYS A 384 2.41 -8.31 -3.03
CA CYS A 384 3.83 -7.97 -3.14
C CYS A 384 4.07 -7.13 -4.40
N SER A 385 5.05 -6.24 -4.38
CA SER A 385 5.47 -5.54 -5.60
C SER A 385 5.96 -6.53 -6.67
N ALA A 386 5.63 -6.26 -7.92
CA ALA A 386 6.12 -7.03 -9.06
C ALA A 386 7.62 -6.81 -9.30
N GLY A 387 8.25 -7.70 -10.08
CA GLY A 387 9.66 -7.64 -10.45
C GLY A 387 10.39 -8.97 -10.27
N THR A 388 11.65 -8.99 -10.72
CA THR A 388 12.60 -10.11 -10.57
C THR A 388 13.95 -9.57 -10.09
N ALA A 389 14.73 -10.39 -9.37
CA ALA A 389 16.11 -10.06 -9.01
C ALA A 389 17.11 -10.44 -10.11
N GLY A 390 16.73 -11.33 -11.03
CA GLY A 390 17.63 -11.94 -12.00
C GLY A 390 18.54 -13.01 -11.39
N VAL A 391 18.24 -13.46 -10.17
CA VAL A 391 19.02 -14.46 -9.42
C VAL A 391 18.08 -15.58 -9.02
N SER A 392 18.31 -16.78 -9.54
CA SER A 392 17.57 -17.97 -9.12
C SER A 392 18.08 -18.43 -7.76
N ARG A 393 17.16 -18.66 -6.82
CA ARG A 393 17.52 -19.16 -5.50
C ARG A 393 16.36 -19.95 -4.89
N PRO A 394 16.48 -21.28 -4.77
CA PRO A 394 15.45 -22.07 -4.11
C PRO A 394 15.42 -21.80 -2.61
N LEU A 395 14.26 -22.08 -2.01
CA LEU A 395 14.04 -22.13 -0.57
C LEU A 395 13.36 -23.46 -0.24
N THR A 396 14.07 -24.29 0.53
CA THR A 396 13.50 -25.47 1.18
C THR A 396 13.36 -25.15 2.66
N ALA A 397 12.13 -25.18 3.16
CA ALA A 397 11.90 -25.10 4.59
C ALA A 397 12.29 -26.42 5.25
N ASP A 398 12.85 -26.34 6.46
CA ASP A 398 13.12 -27.52 7.26
C ASP A 398 11.90 -27.91 8.11
N ASP A 399 11.87 -29.18 8.52
CA ASP A 399 10.83 -29.80 9.34
C ASP A 399 10.84 -29.27 10.79
N THR A 400 11.70 -28.29 11.11
CA THR A 400 12.11 -27.97 12.49
C THR A 400 11.16 -27.01 13.22
N GLY A 401 9.98 -26.74 12.67
CA GLY A 401 9.02 -25.81 13.25
C GLY A 401 9.42 -24.35 13.08
N THR A 402 10.08 -24.01 11.96
CA THR A 402 10.43 -22.64 11.59
C THR A 402 9.19 -21.86 11.13
N SER A 403 8.96 -20.65 11.65
CA SER A 403 7.83 -19.83 11.20
C SER A 403 8.08 -19.22 9.81
N TYR A 404 7.02 -18.82 9.10
CA TYR A 404 7.15 -18.13 7.81
C TYR A 404 8.03 -16.88 7.92
N GLY A 405 7.89 -16.12 9.00
CA GLY A 405 8.68 -14.93 9.26
C GLY A 405 10.17 -15.22 9.46
N GLN A 406 10.50 -16.33 10.12
CA GLN A 406 11.89 -16.79 10.28
C GLN A 406 12.47 -17.30 8.97
N LEU A 407 11.71 -18.08 8.20
CA LEU A 407 12.10 -18.53 6.86
C LEU A 407 12.41 -17.33 5.95
N LEU A 408 11.50 -16.36 5.89
CA LEU A 408 11.68 -15.16 5.08
C LEU A 408 12.85 -14.30 5.54
N GLN A 409 13.11 -14.17 6.85
CA GLN A 409 14.26 -13.43 7.35
C GLN A 409 15.59 -14.12 7.00
N THR A 410 15.68 -15.43 7.20
CA THR A 410 16.88 -16.22 6.87
C THR A 410 17.13 -16.18 5.37
N TYR A 411 16.09 -16.40 4.57
CA TYR A 411 16.14 -16.28 3.13
C TYR A 411 16.60 -14.88 2.73
N ALA A 412 15.95 -13.82 3.23
CA ALA A 412 16.30 -12.44 2.89
C ALA A 412 17.75 -12.04 3.24
N ARG A 413 18.39 -12.69 4.22
CA ARG A 413 19.78 -12.40 4.63
C ARG A 413 20.83 -13.24 3.91
N ALA A 414 20.44 -14.32 3.24
CA ALA A 414 21.37 -15.21 2.54
C ALA A 414 21.86 -14.63 1.19
N GLY A 415 23.03 -15.09 0.74
CA GLY A 415 23.60 -14.96 -0.62
C GLY A 415 23.12 -13.80 -1.49
N GLY A 416 23.54 -12.56 -1.18
CA GLY A 416 23.23 -11.37 -1.99
C GLY A 416 22.07 -10.51 -1.49
N GLY A 417 21.28 -11.00 -0.54
CA GLY A 417 20.28 -10.23 0.22
C GLY A 417 19.05 -9.78 -0.58
N LEU A 418 17.90 -9.69 0.10
CA LEU A 418 16.76 -8.90 -0.36
C LEU A 418 16.20 -8.11 0.81
N GLU A 419 15.60 -6.97 0.50
CA GLU A 419 14.92 -6.13 1.46
C GLU A 419 13.41 -6.17 1.20
N HIS A 420 12.64 -6.15 2.29
CA HIS A 420 11.19 -6.05 2.24
C HIS A 420 10.69 -5.03 3.25
N VAL A 421 9.58 -4.37 2.95
CA VAL A 421 8.88 -3.49 3.90
C VAL A 421 7.39 -3.47 3.59
N LEU A 422 6.56 -3.49 4.62
CA LEU A 422 5.12 -3.38 4.47
C LEU A 422 4.70 -1.90 4.35
N ASN A 423 4.12 -1.55 3.21
CA ASN A 423 3.65 -0.22 2.86
C ASN A 423 2.11 -0.18 2.69
N PRO A 424 1.35 -0.14 3.79
CA PRO A 424 -0.09 0.08 3.71
C PRO A 424 -0.36 1.45 3.09
N THR A 425 -1.13 1.49 2.01
CA THR A 425 -1.41 2.72 1.26
C THR A 425 -2.89 2.79 0.94
N VAL A 426 -3.48 3.98 1.05
CA VAL A 426 -4.88 4.20 0.66
C VAL A 426 -4.93 4.42 -0.85
N ILE A 427 -5.58 3.52 -1.57
CA ILE A 427 -5.79 3.60 -3.01
C ILE A 427 -7.27 3.39 -3.29
N GLY A 428 -7.91 4.37 -3.94
CA GLY A 428 -9.33 4.28 -4.30
C GLY A 428 -10.27 4.14 -3.10
N GLY A 429 -9.91 4.67 -1.93
CA GLY A 429 -10.71 4.58 -0.69
C GLY A 429 -10.54 3.27 0.09
N SER A 430 -9.78 2.31 -0.46
CA SER A 430 -9.43 1.06 0.21
C SER A 430 -7.96 1.07 0.63
N ILE A 431 -7.63 0.31 1.68
CA ILE A 431 -6.24 0.15 2.09
C ILE A 431 -5.64 -1.05 1.34
N GLN A 432 -4.64 -0.80 0.51
CA GLN A 432 -3.81 -1.86 -0.05
C GLN A 432 -2.65 -2.16 0.89
N ARG A 433 -2.50 -3.43 1.26
CA ARG A 433 -1.40 -3.93 2.10
C ARG A 433 -0.27 -4.41 1.18
N LEU A 434 0.55 -3.49 0.68
CA LEU A 434 1.62 -3.80 -0.27
C LEU A 434 2.94 -4.10 0.47
N VAL A 435 3.51 -5.28 0.23
CA VAL A 435 4.89 -5.62 0.61
C VAL A 435 5.80 -5.15 -0.54
N LYS A 436 6.53 -4.06 -0.31
CA LYS A 436 7.55 -3.58 -1.25
C LYS A 436 8.78 -4.47 -1.10
N LEU A 437 9.28 -4.98 -2.22
CA LEU A 437 10.48 -5.81 -2.30
C LEU A 437 11.59 -5.07 -3.05
N GLY A 438 12.84 -5.33 -2.69
CA GLY A 438 14.01 -4.85 -3.41
C GLY A 438 15.16 -5.83 -3.31
N ALA A 439 15.89 -6.03 -4.41
CA ALA A 439 17.06 -6.89 -4.47
C ALA A 439 18.23 -6.13 -5.14
N PRO A 440 19.40 -6.00 -4.48
CA PRO A 440 19.67 -6.40 -3.10
C PRO A 440 19.00 -5.50 -2.06
N LYS A 441 18.62 -4.27 -2.45
CA LYS A 441 18.08 -3.24 -1.56
C LYS A 441 16.85 -2.55 -2.11
N ILE A 442 16.04 -2.03 -1.20
CA ILE A 442 15.03 -1.02 -1.49
C ILE A 442 15.76 0.34 -1.43
N SER A 443 15.93 0.96 -2.59
CA SER A 443 16.54 2.29 -2.70
C SER A 443 15.76 3.16 -3.67
N ASN A 444 15.59 4.42 -3.32
CA ASN A 444 15.01 5.46 -4.15
C ASN A 444 15.96 6.66 -4.13
N THR A 445 16.94 6.64 -5.02
CA THR A 445 18.03 7.64 -5.08
C THR A 445 17.56 9.03 -5.44
N ASP A 446 16.38 9.14 -6.07
CA ASP A 446 15.84 10.39 -6.60
C ASP A 446 15.07 11.20 -5.56
N THR A 447 14.82 10.62 -4.38
CA THR A 447 14.11 11.28 -3.28
C THR A 447 15.05 11.50 -2.10
N GLU A 448 15.28 12.76 -1.77
CA GLU A 448 16.09 13.18 -0.64
C GLU A 448 15.28 14.11 0.30
N HIS A 449 15.31 13.79 1.59
CA HIS A 449 14.75 14.61 2.66
C HIS A 449 15.89 15.35 3.37
N VAL A 450 15.86 16.68 3.36
CA VAL A 450 16.89 17.48 4.03
C VAL A 450 16.38 17.89 5.41
N PHE A 451 17.19 17.63 6.43
CA PHE A 451 16.95 18.05 7.81
C PHE A 451 18.14 18.85 8.30
N SER A 452 17.88 20.01 8.89
CA SER A 452 18.94 20.88 9.43
C SER A 452 18.78 21.14 10.92
N GLU A 453 19.92 21.32 11.59
CA GLU A 453 20.05 22.02 12.86
C GLU A 453 20.59 23.43 12.57
N GLY A 454 20.00 24.46 13.16
CA GLY A 454 20.44 25.84 12.99
C GLY A 454 20.21 26.68 14.24
N ALA A 455 21.01 27.74 14.42
CA ALA A 455 20.95 28.62 15.58
C ALA A 455 19.58 29.31 15.76
N ASP A 456 18.89 29.61 14.66
CA ASP A 456 17.57 30.24 14.64
C ASP A 456 16.41 29.21 14.52
N GLY A 457 16.71 27.92 14.66
CA GLY A 457 15.76 26.81 14.53
C GLY A 457 16.07 25.88 13.36
N GLY A 458 15.50 24.67 13.41
CA GLY A 458 15.68 23.63 12.42
C GLY A 458 14.73 22.45 12.69
N ASP A 459 14.78 21.44 11.82
CA ASP A 459 13.98 20.22 12.02
C ASP A 459 14.61 19.29 13.06
N ILE A 460 15.95 19.29 13.15
CA ILE A 460 16.69 18.45 14.08
C ILE A 460 16.65 19.10 15.47
N THR A 461 16.13 18.36 16.45
CA THR A 461 16.02 18.82 17.85
C THR A 461 16.97 18.14 18.80
N ALA A 462 17.37 16.91 18.47
CA ALA A 462 18.42 16.21 19.17
C ALA A 462 19.12 15.27 18.18
N TRP A 463 20.40 15.04 18.43
CA TRP A 463 21.17 14.05 17.71
C TRP A 463 22.17 13.38 18.64
N ARG A 464 22.54 12.15 18.32
CA ARG A 464 23.57 11.39 19.01
C ARG A 464 24.43 10.65 18.00
N ILE A 465 25.74 10.86 18.10
CA ILE A 465 26.74 10.15 17.29
C ILE A 465 27.58 9.31 18.24
N GLU A 466 27.49 7.99 18.11
CA GLU A 466 28.26 7.03 18.90
C GLU A 466 29.37 6.44 18.03
N THR A 467 30.62 6.86 18.29
CA THR A 467 31.82 6.27 17.70
C THR A 467 32.41 5.25 18.65
N SER A 468 32.48 3.97 18.25
CA SER A 468 32.90 2.89 19.16
C SER A 468 33.81 1.87 18.49
N ALA A 469 35.03 1.73 19.01
CA ALA A 469 35.98 0.68 18.60
C ALA A 469 35.46 -0.73 18.90
N LEU A 470 34.56 -0.89 19.88
CA LEU A 470 33.98 -2.19 20.24
C LEU A 470 32.92 -2.68 19.24
N ARG A 471 32.43 -1.79 18.35
CA ARG A 471 31.51 -2.16 17.27
C ARG A 471 32.26 -2.58 15.99
N GLY A 472 33.56 -2.29 15.91
CA GLY A 472 34.39 -2.57 14.74
C GLY A 472 35.53 -3.53 15.03
N GLY A 473 36.45 -3.64 14.07
CA GLY A 473 37.66 -4.45 14.17
C GLY A 473 38.82 -3.83 13.40
N THR A 474 40.05 -4.03 13.88
CA THR A 474 41.24 -3.78 13.05
C THR A 474 41.64 -5.02 12.27
N ARG A 475 41.10 -6.20 12.63
CA ARG A 475 41.05 -7.39 11.79
C ARG A 475 39.64 -7.98 11.78
N VAL A 476 39.16 -8.41 10.62
CA VAL A 476 37.81 -8.96 10.47
C VAL A 476 37.89 -10.37 9.89
N GLY A 477 37.15 -11.30 10.49
CA GLY A 477 37.04 -12.67 10.00
C GLY A 477 35.63 -13.21 10.15
N VAL A 478 35.22 -14.05 9.20
CA VAL A 478 33.86 -14.60 9.12
C VAL A 478 33.91 -16.12 9.24
N THR A 479 32.96 -16.68 9.99
CA THR A 479 32.75 -18.13 10.11
C THR A 479 31.45 -18.51 9.38
N GLY A 480 31.54 -19.38 8.39
CA GLY A 480 30.44 -19.94 7.62
C GLY A 480 29.83 -21.19 8.25
N GLY A 481 29.11 -21.95 7.44
CA GLY A 481 28.52 -23.22 7.83
C GLY A 481 29.55 -24.35 7.92
N THR A 482 29.11 -25.47 8.49
CA THR A 482 29.90 -26.70 8.52
C THR A 482 29.46 -27.57 7.35
N PRO A 483 30.33 -27.86 6.37
CA PRO A 483 29.98 -28.74 5.26
C PRO A 483 29.64 -30.14 5.79
N PRO A 484 28.77 -30.91 5.11
CA PRO A 484 28.47 -32.27 5.52
C PRO A 484 29.75 -33.11 5.60
N ALA A 485 29.84 -33.96 6.61
CA ALA A 485 30.96 -34.89 6.76
C ALA A 485 30.80 -36.04 5.75
N ASP A 486 31.83 -36.31 4.95
CA ASP A 486 31.82 -37.37 3.94
C ASP A 486 31.83 -38.77 4.57
N ASP A 487 32.24 -38.89 5.84
CA ASP A 487 32.08 -40.11 6.64
C ASP A 487 31.74 -39.81 8.11
N ALA A 488 31.12 -40.78 8.79
CA ALA A 488 30.67 -40.68 10.19
C ALA A 488 31.82 -40.69 11.24
N THR A 489 33.06 -40.90 10.82
CA THR A 489 34.28 -40.86 11.65
C THR A 489 35.06 -39.55 11.54
N SER A 490 34.73 -38.71 10.56
CA SER A 490 35.36 -37.41 10.31
C SER A 490 34.59 -36.27 10.97
N SER A 491 35.30 -35.41 11.72
CA SER A 491 34.72 -34.17 12.23
C SER A 491 34.82 -33.09 11.16
N SER A 492 33.71 -32.68 10.57
CA SER A 492 33.69 -31.50 9.69
C SER A 492 33.82 -30.22 10.52
N GLN A 493 34.56 -29.23 9.98
CA GLN A 493 34.80 -27.95 10.63
C GLN A 493 34.10 -26.83 9.86
N PRO A 494 33.59 -25.78 10.55
CA PRO A 494 33.02 -24.62 9.88
C PRO A 494 34.02 -23.98 8.92
N VAL A 495 33.54 -23.57 7.74
CA VAL A 495 34.33 -22.78 6.79
C VAL A 495 34.68 -21.44 7.43
N ARG A 496 35.92 -20.95 7.27
CA ARG A 496 36.38 -19.69 7.86
C ARG A 496 37.09 -18.85 6.81
N SER A 497 36.84 -17.55 6.81
CA SER A 497 37.60 -16.59 6.01
C SER A 497 39.03 -16.44 6.57
N THR A 498 39.91 -15.92 5.73
CA THR A 498 41.14 -15.28 6.23
C THR A 498 40.79 -14.05 7.07
N LEU A 499 41.64 -13.72 8.04
CA LEU A 499 41.52 -12.46 8.78
C LEU A 499 42.00 -11.31 7.89
N ILE A 500 41.08 -10.42 7.54
CA ILE A 500 41.38 -9.23 6.73
C ILE A 500 41.80 -8.11 7.67
N THR A 501 43.00 -7.58 7.46
CA THR A 501 43.55 -6.46 8.25
C THR A 501 43.13 -5.14 7.62
N THR A 502 42.63 -4.20 8.43
CA THR A 502 42.21 -2.88 7.95
C THR A 502 43.38 -1.89 8.02
N GLU A 503 43.26 -0.77 7.29
CA GLU A 503 44.30 0.27 7.23
C GLU A 503 44.65 0.87 8.60
N HIS A 504 43.74 0.76 9.58
CA HIS A 504 43.94 1.20 10.96
C HIS A 504 45.16 0.56 11.62
N VAL A 505 45.48 -0.71 11.32
CA VAL A 505 46.69 -1.36 11.88
C VAL A 505 47.95 -0.66 11.38
N ALA A 506 47.99 -0.29 10.09
CA ALA A 506 49.11 0.47 9.52
C ALA A 506 49.19 1.89 10.10
N ALA A 507 48.05 2.47 10.48
CA ALA A 507 47.97 3.75 11.20
C ALA A 507 48.33 3.66 12.71
N GLY A 508 48.72 2.48 13.20
CA GLY A 508 49.18 2.29 14.59
C GLY A 508 48.08 1.94 15.60
N TRP A 509 46.88 1.58 15.16
CA TRP A 509 45.82 1.14 16.07
C TRP A 509 46.16 -0.22 16.70
N PRO A 510 45.73 -0.48 17.95
CA PRO A 510 45.88 -1.78 18.57
C PRO A 510 45.10 -2.86 17.80
N ILE A 511 45.57 -4.09 17.87
CA ILE A 511 44.90 -5.21 17.22
C ILE A 511 43.70 -5.65 18.05
N TYR A 512 42.53 -5.66 17.43
CA TYR A 512 41.32 -6.29 17.98
C TYR A 512 40.51 -6.92 16.85
N ASP A 513 40.09 -8.16 17.09
CA ASP A 513 39.44 -9.01 16.08
C ASP A 513 37.92 -8.87 16.16
N MET A 514 37.31 -8.61 15.01
CA MET A 514 35.88 -8.78 14.80
C MET A 514 35.63 -10.14 14.16
N ARG A 515 34.94 -11.02 14.88
CA ARG A 515 34.52 -12.34 14.38
C ARG A 515 33.03 -12.34 14.15
N ILE A 516 32.61 -12.64 12.92
CA ILE A 516 31.21 -12.60 12.50
C ILE A 516 30.80 -13.99 12.04
N ASN A 517 29.59 -14.43 12.38
CA ASN A 517 29.01 -15.63 11.77
C ASN A 517 28.29 -15.21 10.48
N HIS A 518 28.57 -15.91 9.37
CA HIS A 518 27.92 -15.64 8.10
C HIS A 518 26.40 -15.90 8.26
N PRO A 519 25.53 -14.93 7.93
CA PRO A 519 24.10 -15.01 8.23
C PRO A 519 23.40 -16.17 7.52
N GLY A 520 23.85 -16.53 6.32
CA GLY A 520 23.34 -17.70 5.59
C GLY A 520 24.11 -18.99 5.85
N ALA A 521 25.01 -19.02 6.84
CA ALA A 521 25.88 -20.18 7.15
C ALA A 521 26.48 -20.84 5.89
N SER A 522 26.98 -20.03 4.95
CA SER A 522 27.48 -20.54 3.67
C SER A 522 28.64 -21.51 3.90
N ILE A 523 28.60 -22.64 3.19
CA ILE A 523 29.70 -23.61 3.14
C ILE A 523 30.67 -23.32 1.98
N ASP A 524 30.41 -22.28 1.19
CA ASP A 524 31.32 -21.82 0.14
C ASP A 524 32.39 -20.87 0.73
N PRO A 525 33.69 -21.24 0.70
CA PRO A 525 34.77 -20.40 1.21
C PRO A 525 34.86 -19.03 0.55
N GLN A 526 34.52 -18.91 -0.74
CA GLN A 526 34.61 -17.63 -1.44
C GLN A 526 33.53 -16.67 -0.95
N VAL A 527 32.29 -17.14 -0.78
CA VAL A 527 31.19 -16.34 -0.22
C VAL A 527 31.51 -15.85 1.19
N VAL A 528 32.10 -16.72 2.02
CA VAL A 528 32.53 -16.37 3.38
C VAL A 528 33.67 -15.33 3.37
N GLN A 529 34.60 -15.44 2.42
CA GLN A 529 35.69 -14.49 2.23
C GLN A 529 35.21 -13.12 1.71
N ASP A 530 34.29 -13.10 0.76
CA ASP A 530 33.72 -11.87 0.20
C ASP A 530 32.93 -11.10 1.28
N TYR A 531 32.18 -11.82 2.11
CA TYR A 531 31.50 -11.22 3.26
C TYR A 531 32.48 -10.64 4.28
N ALA A 532 33.63 -11.28 4.49
CA ALA A 532 34.67 -10.74 5.36
C ALA A 532 35.26 -9.44 4.81
N ALA A 533 35.49 -9.36 3.50
CA ALA A 533 36.02 -8.16 2.85
C ALA A 533 35.02 -6.99 2.93
N TYR A 534 33.75 -7.30 2.68
CA TYR A 534 32.64 -6.37 2.86
C TYR A 534 32.58 -5.82 4.30
N ALA A 535 32.68 -6.70 5.31
CA ALA A 535 32.62 -6.29 6.71
C ALA A 535 33.86 -5.47 7.12
N ALA A 536 35.06 -5.86 6.66
CA ALA A 536 36.30 -5.14 6.91
C ALA A 536 36.27 -3.69 6.38
N ALA A 537 35.69 -3.49 5.19
CA ALA A 537 35.55 -2.17 4.59
C ALA A 537 34.59 -1.23 5.37
N ARG A 538 33.64 -1.79 6.12
CA ARG A 538 32.55 -1.02 6.77
C ARG A 538 32.67 -0.87 8.27
N ALA A 539 33.21 -1.90 8.92
CA ALA A 539 33.37 -1.97 10.37
C ALA A 539 34.84 -1.84 10.78
N GLY A 540 35.69 -1.29 9.91
CA GLY A 540 37.09 -1.03 10.23
C GLY A 540 37.24 0.01 11.35
N GLY A 541 38.07 -0.28 12.35
CA GLY A 541 38.40 0.69 13.39
C GLY A 541 37.25 0.95 14.36
N ALA A 542 36.77 2.19 14.42
CA ALA A 542 35.70 2.64 15.31
C ALA A 542 34.52 3.22 14.51
N PRO A 543 33.60 2.37 14.00
CA PRO A 543 32.46 2.85 13.23
C PRO A 543 31.56 3.76 14.06
N SER A 544 30.93 4.74 13.38
CA SER A 544 30.02 5.71 13.98
C SER A 544 28.56 5.34 13.72
N THR A 545 27.72 5.42 14.74
CA THR A 545 26.27 5.22 14.65
C THR A 545 25.56 6.54 14.90
N PHE A 546 24.61 6.87 14.03
CA PHE A 546 23.87 8.13 14.06
C PHE A 546 22.44 7.89 14.52
N ALA A 547 21.92 8.81 15.33
CA ALA A 547 20.51 8.89 15.68
C ALA A 547 20.07 10.35 15.69
N PHE A 548 18.97 10.66 15.03
CA PHE A 548 18.43 12.02 14.89
C PHE A 548 16.96 12.05 15.29
N ASP A 549 16.61 12.98 16.17
CA ASP A 549 15.24 13.32 16.53
C ASP A 549 14.80 14.58 15.79
N ILE A 550 13.80 14.42 14.95
CA ILE A 550 13.32 15.40 13.98
C ILE A 550 11.90 15.82 14.34
N LEU A 551 11.60 17.10 14.20
CA LEU A 551 10.23 17.59 14.28
C LEU A 551 9.57 17.51 12.91
N LEU A 552 8.46 16.78 12.83
CA LEU A 552 7.68 16.73 11.60
C LEU A 552 6.69 17.88 11.55
N GLY A 553 6.88 18.78 10.58
CA GLY A 553 5.91 19.83 10.25
C GLY A 553 4.62 19.27 9.62
N LYS A 554 3.64 20.17 9.43
CA LYS A 554 2.39 19.87 8.73
C LYS A 554 2.60 19.48 7.27
N GLU A 555 3.57 20.13 6.61
CA GLU A 555 3.91 19.94 5.19
C GLU A 555 5.32 19.35 5.03
N SER A 556 5.55 18.20 5.67
CA SER A 556 6.81 17.47 5.57
C SER A 556 6.94 16.77 4.21
N THR A 557 8.13 16.80 3.60
CA THR A 557 8.45 15.94 2.45
C THR A 557 8.56 14.47 2.84
N PHE A 558 8.90 14.20 4.11
CA PHE A 558 8.94 12.86 4.67
C PHE A 558 7.54 12.31 4.89
N GLY A 559 7.30 11.07 4.43
CA GLY A 559 6.03 10.38 4.56
C GLY A 559 6.17 8.96 5.12
N PRO A 560 5.06 8.26 5.36
CA PRO A 560 5.08 6.95 6.01
C PRO A 560 5.74 5.84 5.18
N ASN A 561 5.86 6.04 3.86
CA ASN A 561 6.46 5.08 2.94
C ASN A 561 7.92 5.43 2.57
N SER A 562 8.59 6.33 3.30
CA SER A 562 9.96 6.82 2.99
C SER A 562 11.10 5.84 3.31
N CYS A 563 10.80 4.57 3.63
CA CYS A 563 11.85 3.54 3.74
C CYS A 563 12.46 3.27 2.36
N GLY A 564 13.78 3.44 2.27
CA GLY A 564 14.57 3.36 1.04
C GLY A 564 14.86 4.72 0.39
N ASP A 565 14.21 5.80 0.81
CA ASP A 565 14.57 7.16 0.41
C ASP A 565 15.87 7.60 1.12
N TRP A 566 16.39 8.77 0.78
CA TRP A 566 17.60 9.32 1.39
C TRP A 566 17.28 10.47 2.33
N ALA A 567 18.02 10.59 3.43
CA ALA A 567 18.02 11.72 4.33
C ALA A 567 19.38 12.42 4.29
N ARG A 568 19.37 13.75 4.19
CA ARG A 568 20.54 14.60 4.32
C ARG A 568 20.46 15.36 5.64
N PHE A 569 21.43 15.16 6.51
CA PHE A 569 21.53 15.81 7.81
C PHE A 569 22.59 16.90 7.76
N ILE A 570 22.18 18.13 8.07
CA ILE A 570 23.04 19.29 8.09
C ILE A 570 23.11 19.79 9.53
N LEU A 571 24.28 19.74 10.15
CA LEU A 571 24.48 20.26 11.50
C LEU A 571 25.40 21.48 11.45
N ASP A 572 24.93 22.58 12.02
CA ASP A 572 25.70 23.80 12.23
C ASP A 572 25.63 24.18 13.71
N ASN A 573 26.66 23.79 14.46
CA ASN A 573 26.72 23.97 15.91
C ASN A 573 28.19 23.97 16.40
N PRO A 574 28.46 24.26 17.69
CA PRO A 574 29.83 24.34 18.20
C PRO A 574 30.68 23.06 18.05
N TRP A 575 30.05 21.89 17.93
CA TRP A 575 30.73 20.62 17.67
C TRP A 575 30.99 20.39 16.18
N PHE A 576 30.09 20.86 15.32
CA PHE A 576 30.21 20.85 13.86
C PHE A 576 30.24 22.29 13.32
N PRO A 577 31.37 23.01 13.48
CA PRO A 577 31.46 24.41 13.08
C PRO A 577 31.36 24.57 11.57
N PRO A 578 31.06 25.78 11.05
CA PRO A 578 31.13 26.04 9.62
C PRO A 578 32.52 25.74 9.03
N THR A 579 32.58 25.31 7.78
CA THR A 579 33.82 25.18 7.00
C THR A 579 34.40 26.56 6.68
N ASP A 580 35.66 26.61 6.25
CA ASP A 580 36.34 27.86 5.87
C ASP A 580 35.62 28.62 4.73
N ASP A 581 34.86 27.89 3.89
CA ASP A 581 34.03 28.43 2.80
C ASP A 581 32.61 28.83 3.25
N GLY A 582 32.30 28.73 4.55
CA GLY A 582 31.00 29.09 5.14
C GLY A 582 29.89 28.05 5.00
N GLY A 583 30.21 26.80 4.64
CA GLY A 583 29.27 25.68 4.60
C GLY A 583 29.19 24.91 5.93
N ALA A 584 28.24 24.00 6.09
CA ALA A 584 28.21 23.12 7.27
C ALA A 584 29.32 22.06 7.21
N SER A 585 30.10 21.90 8.28
CA SER A 585 31.12 20.83 8.35
C SER A 585 30.52 19.43 8.48
N PHE A 586 29.27 19.34 8.94
CA PHE A 586 28.50 18.11 8.93
C PHE A 586 27.37 18.22 7.92
N ASN A 587 27.52 17.52 6.81
CA ASN A 587 26.52 17.41 5.76
C ASN A 587 26.52 15.97 5.25
N LEU A 588 25.73 15.12 5.90
CA LEU A 588 25.78 13.68 5.72
C LEU A 588 24.52 13.18 5.01
N ARG A 589 24.70 12.44 3.92
CA ARG A 589 23.63 11.77 3.17
C ARG A 589 23.58 10.30 3.53
N GLN A 590 22.43 9.81 4.00
CA GLN A 590 22.24 8.41 4.40
C GLN A 590 20.89 7.86 3.94
N ARG A 591 20.84 6.57 3.59
CA ARG A 591 19.59 5.89 3.22
C ARG A 591 18.75 5.61 4.47
N ILE A 592 17.44 5.84 4.37
CA ILE A 592 16.49 5.59 5.46
C ILE A 592 16.10 4.12 5.46
N ILE A 593 16.43 3.38 6.52
CA ILE A 593 16.08 1.96 6.68
C ILE A 593 14.94 1.74 7.67
N GLY A 594 14.55 2.78 8.40
CA GLY A 594 13.40 2.78 9.26
C GLY A 594 13.16 4.14 9.89
N TRP A 595 12.03 4.26 10.58
CA TRP A 595 11.65 5.45 11.29
C TRP A 595 10.69 5.11 12.43
N GLU A 596 10.61 6.01 13.38
CA GLU A 596 9.68 5.91 14.50
C GLU A 596 9.08 7.27 14.82
N LEU A 597 7.76 7.30 14.96
CA LEU A 597 6.98 8.50 15.20
C LEU A 597 6.39 8.45 16.62
N THR A 598 6.59 9.53 17.35
CA THR A 598 5.90 9.86 18.60
C THR A 598 5.03 11.09 18.32
N PRO A 599 3.71 10.92 18.14
CA PRO A 599 2.80 12.02 17.87
C PRO A 599 2.77 13.05 19.00
N ALA A 600 2.44 14.29 18.65
CA ALA A 600 2.25 15.36 19.63
C ALA A 600 1.19 15.00 20.68
N GLU A 601 1.52 15.16 21.95
CA GLU A 601 0.55 15.05 23.04
C GLU A 601 0.05 16.43 23.47
N ARG A 602 -1.19 16.46 23.96
CA ARG A 602 -1.73 17.67 24.60
C ARG A 602 -0.85 18.04 25.80
N GLY A 603 -0.11 19.15 25.67
CA GLY A 603 0.80 19.68 26.69
C GLY A 603 2.30 19.44 26.44
N SER A 604 2.70 18.70 25.39
CA SER A 604 4.10 18.39 25.07
C SER A 604 4.76 19.37 24.08
N GLY A 605 4.15 20.54 23.84
CA GLY A 605 4.65 21.53 22.87
C GLY A 605 4.16 21.34 21.42
N GLY A 606 3.19 20.44 21.19
CA GLY A 606 2.39 20.38 19.95
C GLY A 606 3.05 19.72 18.73
N LYS A 607 4.30 19.27 18.81
CA LYS A 607 5.02 18.77 17.62
C LYS A 607 5.23 17.27 17.65
N ASP A 608 5.03 16.63 16.50
CA ASP A 608 5.35 15.24 16.27
C ASP A 608 6.87 15.05 16.22
N ARG A 609 7.38 14.05 16.94
CA ARG A 609 8.80 13.69 16.93
C ARG A 609 9.02 12.43 16.10
N LEU A 610 9.92 12.52 15.14
CA LEU A 610 10.35 11.43 14.27
C LEU A 610 11.81 11.08 14.58
N THR A 611 12.06 9.84 14.97
CA THR A 611 13.42 9.29 15.04
C THR A 611 13.70 8.53 13.75
N LEU A 612 14.72 8.94 13.00
CA LEU A 612 15.15 8.25 11.79
C LEU A 612 16.19 7.18 12.09
N ILE A 613 16.05 6.03 11.43
CA ILE A 613 16.99 4.91 11.46
C ILE A 613 17.59 4.82 10.06
N THR A 614 18.90 5.05 9.94
CA THR A 614 19.60 5.11 8.66
C THR A 614 20.58 3.97 8.46
N ASP A 615 20.86 3.64 7.19
CA ASP A 615 21.94 2.74 6.80
C ASP A 615 23.27 3.45 7.08
N GLN A 616 24.27 2.70 7.55
CA GLN A 616 25.62 3.24 7.75
C GLN A 616 26.42 3.37 6.45
N GLU A 617 25.82 3.07 5.30
CA GLU A 617 26.39 3.43 4.00
C GLU A 617 26.39 4.95 3.85
N VAL A 618 27.56 5.52 4.07
CA VAL A 618 27.88 6.90 3.73
C VAL A 618 28.36 6.91 2.29
N GLU A 619 27.64 7.60 1.42
CA GLU A 619 28.20 8.02 0.12
C GLU A 619 29.00 9.29 0.41
N LEU A 620 30.34 9.18 0.35
CA LEU A 620 31.29 10.27 0.60
C LEU A 620 31.38 11.22 -0.58
#